data_AF-A0A7C3PPH0-F1
#
_entry.id   AF-A0A7C3PPH0-F1
#
_cell.length_a   1.000
_cell.length_b   1.000
_cell.length_c   1.000
_cell.angle_alpha   90.00
_cell.angle_beta   90.00
_cell.angle_gamma   90.00
#
_symmetry.space_group_name_H-M   'P 1'
#
loop_
_entity.id
_entity.type
_entity.pdbx_description
1 polymer ?
#
loop_
_entity_poly.entity_id
_entity_poly.type
_entity_poly.pdbx_seq_one_letter_code
_entity_poly.pdbx_strand_id
1 'polypeptide(L)'
;MQRSRIIRNVFLIALIVAALGISYNVTGVDFPRLFRDLPKGGPILREFLSPDVFTREMETRTIEIDFPIPCGSAPAESEVPASGPRLVPSVNCADERQKFTLEGFDLEPNSEVIIRWNLPDDRTMTAIRTQTDANGYFTSEVEARPIAATKDGKPSQLEVDTNTPVGGMKPSQALKDVVDAMFVTIFMALLSTTIATFVAAPLSFFAASNITRKGVAGTTIYYVFRSFFNLMRSYDPLLMASVFGFWLSFGAFPGFLALTVVTIASLGKLFSEAIEGIDSGPIEALQATGSNQLQTVVYGVVPQIVPDFISFIIYHWDINVRISTIIGFVGGGGIGFYLSEQINGFHYDRAGTAIWAIVIVVWAMDFLSAEVRKRLT
;
A
#
# COMPACT_ATOMS: atom_id res chain seq x y z
N MET A 1 -29.99 48.77 19.12
CA MET A 1 -28.90 47.99 18.49
C MET A 1 -28.87 46.50 18.90
N GLN A 2 -29.05 46.16 20.19
CA GLN A 2 -28.92 44.78 20.71
C GLN A 2 -29.97 43.78 20.17
N ARG A 3 -31.23 44.21 20.00
CA ARG A 3 -32.34 43.36 19.51
C ARG A 3 -32.17 42.88 18.06
N SER A 4 -31.54 43.70 17.20
CA SER A 4 -31.25 43.36 15.80
C SER A 4 -30.15 42.29 15.67
N ARG A 5 -29.14 42.31 16.55
CA ARG A 5 -28.11 41.27 16.59
C ARG A 5 -28.65 39.91 17.02
N ILE A 6 -29.59 39.90 17.98
CA ILE A 6 -30.24 38.66 18.45
C ILE A 6 -31.04 38.02 17.32
N ILE A 7 -31.87 38.79 16.61
CA ILE A 7 -32.69 38.29 15.50
C ILE A 7 -31.81 37.73 14.37
N ARG A 8 -30.72 38.42 14.01
CA ARG A 8 -29.76 37.95 13.01
C ARG A 8 -29.10 36.63 13.42
N ASN A 9 -28.70 36.50 14.68
CA ASN A 9 -28.05 35.28 15.17
C ASN A 9 -29.03 34.10 15.20
N VAL A 10 -30.28 34.32 15.62
CA VAL A 10 -31.33 33.29 15.60
C VAL A 10 -31.61 32.81 14.17
N PHE A 11 -31.69 33.73 13.21
CA PHE A 11 -31.86 33.40 11.80
C PHE A 11 -30.67 32.60 11.23
N LEU A 12 -29.43 33.01 11.54
CA LEU A 12 -28.23 32.27 11.14
C LEU A 12 -28.18 30.86 11.72
N ILE A 13 -28.53 30.69 13.00
CA ILE A 13 -28.59 29.37 13.65
C ILE A 13 -29.68 28.51 12.99
N ALA A 14 -30.87 29.06 12.75
CA ALA A 14 -31.94 28.32 12.08
C ALA A 14 -31.53 27.87 10.67
N LEU A 15 -30.80 28.72 9.92
CA LEU A 15 -30.30 28.42 8.59
C LEU A 15 -29.21 27.33 8.63
N ILE A 16 -28.30 27.38 9.62
CA ILE A 16 -27.30 26.31 9.84
C ILE A 16 -27.98 25.00 10.22
N VAL A 17 -28.96 25.01 11.13
CA VAL A 17 -29.69 23.81 11.54
C VAL A 17 -30.48 23.23 10.36
N ALA A 18 -31.14 24.07 9.55
CA ALA A 18 -31.82 23.63 8.34
C ALA A 18 -30.83 23.03 7.34
N ALA A 19 -29.68 23.66 7.12
CA ALA A 19 -28.63 23.14 6.26
C ALA A 19 -28.12 21.78 6.76
N LEU A 20 -27.82 21.64 8.06
CA LEU A 20 -27.38 20.38 8.66
C LEU A 20 -28.46 19.30 8.59
N GLY A 21 -29.74 19.65 8.77
CA GLY A 21 -30.85 18.72 8.62
C GLY A 21 -31.02 18.22 7.18
N ILE A 22 -30.90 19.13 6.20
CA ILE A 22 -30.88 18.76 4.78
C ILE A 22 -29.66 17.88 4.48
N SER A 23 -28.47 18.26 4.96
CA SER A 23 -27.26 17.47 4.80
C SER A 23 -27.43 16.06 5.38
N TYR A 24 -27.97 15.92 6.59
CA TYR A 24 -28.22 14.63 7.24
C TYR A 24 -29.13 13.73 6.39
N ASN A 25 -30.20 14.29 5.84
CA ASN A 25 -31.16 13.56 5.02
C ASN A 25 -30.58 13.19 3.64
N VAL A 26 -29.88 14.12 2.98
CA VAL A 26 -29.29 13.91 1.65
C VAL A 26 -28.12 12.92 1.72
N THR A 27 -27.34 12.94 2.80
CA THR A 27 -26.23 12.00 3.02
C THR A 27 -26.68 10.63 3.51
N GLY A 28 -27.94 10.49 3.95
CA GLY A 28 -28.50 9.19 4.36
C GLY A 28 -27.82 8.58 5.58
N VAL A 29 -27.43 9.41 6.55
CA VAL A 29 -26.70 8.95 7.75
C VAL A 29 -27.58 8.01 8.58
N ASP A 30 -27.11 6.77 8.75
CA ASP A 30 -27.78 5.71 9.53
C ASP A 30 -26.84 5.18 10.63
N PHE A 31 -26.79 5.90 11.76
CA PHE A 31 -26.03 5.49 12.93
C PHE A 31 -26.48 4.13 13.52
N PRO A 32 -27.78 3.80 13.61
CA PRO A 32 -28.20 2.49 14.09
C PRO A 32 -27.64 1.32 13.29
N ARG A 33 -27.54 1.46 11.96
CA ARG A 33 -26.96 0.42 11.10
C ARG A 33 -25.47 0.20 11.37
N LEU A 34 -24.71 1.26 11.66
CA LEU A 34 -23.28 1.17 12.01
C LEU A 34 -23.04 0.19 13.18
N PHE A 35 -23.77 0.36 14.28
CA PHE A 35 -23.61 -0.51 15.46
C PHE A 35 -24.12 -1.93 15.22
N ARG A 36 -25.10 -2.12 14.33
CA ARG A 36 -25.64 -3.43 13.97
C ARG A 36 -24.69 -4.24 13.10
N ASP A 37 -24.04 -3.59 12.13
CA ASP A 37 -23.15 -4.25 11.16
C ASP A 37 -21.68 -4.31 11.62
N LEU A 38 -21.29 -3.55 12.67
CA LEU A 38 -19.92 -3.54 13.23
C LEU A 38 -19.32 -4.94 13.47
N PRO A 39 -20.04 -5.91 14.07
CA PRO A 39 -19.47 -7.24 14.33
C PRO A 39 -19.10 -8.03 13.06
N LYS A 40 -19.72 -7.72 11.91
CA LYS A 40 -19.44 -8.40 10.63
C LYS A 40 -18.05 -8.04 10.08
N GLY A 41 -17.54 -6.86 10.40
CA GLY A 41 -16.20 -6.40 9.97
C GLY A 41 -15.06 -6.85 10.88
N GLY A 42 -15.35 -7.47 12.02
CA GLY A 42 -14.36 -7.86 13.02
C GLY A 42 -13.21 -8.73 12.48
N PRO A 43 -13.49 -9.81 11.72
CA PRO A 43 -12.44 -10.67 11.16
C PRO A 43 -11.50 -9.92 10.21
N ILE A 44 -12.06 -9.13 9.29
CA ILE A 44 -11.29 -8.32 8.32
C ILE A 44 -10.41 -7.31 9.05
N LEU A 45 -10.97 -6.61 10.04
CA LEU A 45 -10.22 -5.64 10.84
C LEU A 45 -9.07 -6.30 11.60
N ARG A 46 -9.28 -7.52 12.11
CA ARG A 46 -8.24 -8.28 12.81
C ARG A 46 -7.08 -8.62 11.88
N GLU A 47 -7.35 -9.03 10.64
CA GLU A 47 -6.31 -9.32 9.64
C GLU A 47 -5.51 -8.07 9.28
N PHE A 48 -6.17 -6.91 9.10
CA PHE A 48 -5.47 -5.63 8.90
C PHE A 48 -4.58 -5.22 10.08
N LEU A 49 -4.93 -5.62 11.30
CA LEU A 49 -4.18 -5.31 12.52
C LEU A 49 -3.06 -6.32 12.80
N SER A 50 -3.01 -7.46 12.10
CA SER A 50 -1.96 -8.47 12.22
C SER A 50 -1.07 -8.49 10.97
N PRO A 51 -0.08 -7.58 10.87
CA PRO A 51 0.75 -7.47 9.68
C PRO A 51 1.62 -8.73 9.49
N ASP A 52 1.68 -9.23 8.25
CA ASP A 52 2.62 -10.26 7.83
C ASP A 52 4.03 -9.65 7.66
N VAL A 53 4.82 -9.66 8.72
CA VAL A 53 6.18 -9.06 8.77
C VAL A 53 7.28 -10.13 8.76
N PHE A 54 7.04 -11.26 9.43
CA PHE A 54 8.04 -12.31 9.61
C PHE A 54 7.45 -13.67 9.29
N THR A 55 8.17 -14.44 8.49
CA THR A 55 7.84 -15.83 8.19
C THR A 55 9.01 -16.74 8.56
N ARG A 56 8.73 -18.04 8.70
CA ARG A 56 9.75 -19.08 8.83
C ARG A 56 9.75 -19.91 7.56
N GLU A 57 10.93 -20.36 7.17
CA GLU A 57 11.07 -21.28 6.04
C GLU A 57 10.51 -22.63 6.46
N MET A 58 9.72 -23.26 5.60
CA MET A 58 9.16 -24.58 5.86
C MET A 58 10.00 -25.59 5.10
N GLU A 59 10.60 -26.55 5.79
CA GLU A 59 11.19 -27.73 5.16
C GLU A 59 10.08 -28.77 5.08
N THR A 60 9.73 -29.14 3.84
CA THR A 60 8.81 -30.23 3.56
C THR A 60 9.62 -31.51 3.45
N ARG A 61 9.37 -32.46 4.34
CA ARG A 61 9.85 -33.83 4.19
C ARG A 61 8.71 -34.69 3.71
N THR A 62 8.91 -35.29 2.53
CA THR A 62 7.95 -36.13 1.86
C THR A 62 8.31 -37.60 2.06
N ILE A 63 7.34 -38.40 2.52
CA ILE A 63 7.47 -39.85 2.64
C ILE A 63 6.40 -40.48 1.77
N GLU A 64 6.81 -41.34 0.84
CA GLU A 64 5.93 -42.01 -0.12
C GLU A 64 5.88 -43.50 0.18
N ILE A 65 4.67 -44.08 0.13
CA ILE A 65 4.45 -45.53 0.16
C ILE A 65 3.53 -45.93 -0.99
N ASP A 66 3.86 -47.01 -1.69
CA ASP A 66 3.02 -47.59 -2.72
C ASP A 66 1.81 -48.26 -2.08
N PHE A 67 0.62 -47.92 -2.57
CA PHE A 67 -0.63 -48.41 -2.01
C PHE A 67 -1.59 -48.84 -3.14
N PRO A 68 -1.55 -50.11 -3.57
CA PRO A 68 -2.38 -50.59 -4.68
C PRO A 68 -3.87 -50.63 -4.31
N ILE A 69 -4.71 -50.12 -5.22
CA ILE A 69 -6.17 -50.14 -5.14
C ILE A 69 -6.73 -50.62 -6.48
N PRO A 70 -7.51 -51.71 -6.57
CA PRO A 70 -7.83 -52.67 -5.51
C PRO A 70 -6.67 -53.59 -5.15
N CYS A 71 -6.82 -54.40 -4.09
CA CYS A 71 -5.79 -55.37 -3.70
C CYS A 71 -5.44 -56.34 -4.85
N GLY A 72 -4.14 -56.62 -5.04
CA GLY A 72 -3.64 -57.52 -6.10
C GLY A 72 -3.51 -56.89 -7.49
N SER A 73 -3.81 -55.59 -7.64
CA SER A 73 -3.67 -54.84 -8.90
C SER A 73 -2.21 -54.48 -9.25
N ALA A 74 -1.34 -54.35 -8.25
CA ALA A 74 0.09 -54.11 -8.39
C ALA A 74 0.83 -54.65 -7.15
N PRO A 75 2.13 -54.96 -7.25
CA PRO A 75 2.92 -55.37 -6.10
C PRO A 75 3.07 -54.21 -5.10
N ALA A 76 2.75 -54.46 -3.83
CA ALA A 76 3.02 -53.53 -2.74
C ALA A 76 4.49 -53.74 -2.30
N GLU A 77 5.42 -53.08 -2.97
CA GLU A 77 6.87 -53.28 -2.80
C GLU A 77 7.52 -52.33 -1.78
N SER A 78 6.76 -51.48 -1.09
CA SER A 78 7.32 -50.56 -0.11
C SER A 78 7.71 -51.27 1.19
N GLU A 79 9.00 -51.58 1.35
CA GLU A 79 9.58 -52.02 2.62
C GLU A 79 9.54 -50.86 3.63
N VAL A 80 8.76 -51.03 4.71
CA VAL A 80 8.72 -50.06 5.81
C VAL A 80 10.06 -50.07 6.54
N PRO A 81 10.77 -48.93 6.66
CA PRO A 81 12.04 -48.86 7.37
C PRO A 81 11.92 -49.33 8.82
N ALA A 82 12.91 -50.06 9.33
CA ALA A 82 12.92 -50.54 10.71
C ALA A 82 13.13 -49.42 11.75
N SER A 83 13.68 -48.27 11.34
CA SER A 83 13.90 -47.09 12.18
C SER A 83 13.89 -45.81 11.34
N GLY A 84 13.56 -44.68 11.99
CA GLY A 84 13.43 -43.38 11.33
C GLY A 84 12.02 -43.11 10.79
N PRO A 85 11.83 -41.95 10.12
CA PRO A 85 10.53 -41.49 9.63
C PRO A 85 9.87 -42.55 8.75
N ARG A 86 8.70 -43.04 9.17
CA ARG A 86 8.00 -44.12 8.46
C ARG A 86 6.49 -43.99 8.54
N LEU A 87 5.84 -44.52 7.52
CA LEU A 87 4.39 -44.65 7.44
C LEU A 87 4.01 -46.13 7.51
N VAL A 88 3.04 -46.43 8.36
CA VAL A 88 2.54 -47.78 8.59
C VAL A 88 1.03 -47.77 8.39
N PRO A 89 0.54 -48.19 7.22
CA PRO A 89 -0.88 -48.39 7.03
C PRO A 89 -1.32 -49.67 7.75
N SER A 90 -2.56 -49.71 8.25
CA SER A 90 -3.14 -50.90 8.91
C SER A 90 -3.30 -52.09 7.95
N VAL A 91 -3.28 -51.83 6.64
CA VAL A 91 -3.35 -52.80 5.54
C VAL A 91 -2.41 -52.33 4.43
N ASN A 92 -1.82 -53.25 3.66
CA ASN A 92 -0.87 -52.89 2.58
C ASN A 92 -1.55 -52.62 1.22
N CYS A 93 -2.86 -52.78 1.15
CA CYS A 93 -3.71 -52.51 -0.01
C CYS A 93 -5.15 -52.34 0.49
N ALA A 94 -6.01 -51.73 -0.33
CA ALA A 94 -7.44 -51.63 0.00
C ALA A 94 -8.30 -51.67 -1.26
N ASP A 95 -9.54 -52.13 -1.11
CA ASP A 95 -10.55 -52.03 -2.15
C ASP A 95 -11.18 -50.63 -2.21
N GLU A 96 -11.84 -50.30 -3.31
CA GLU A 96 -12.48 -49.00 -3.49
C GLU A 96 -13.46 -48.68 -2.35
N ARG A 97 -13.36 -47.47 -1.80
CA ARG A 97 -14.14 -46.93 -0.65
C ARG A 97 -13.86 -47.63 0.68
N GLN A 98 -12.90 -48.54 0.75
CA GLN A 98 -12.48 -49.11 2.02
C GLN A 98 -11.69 -48.08 2.83
N LYS A 99 -12.00 -48.01 4.12
CA LYS A 99 -11.27 -47.16 5.08
C LYS A 99 -10.20 -47.97 5.77
N PHE A 100 -9.05 -47.35 5.99
CA PHE A 100 -7.93 -47.94 6.71
C PHE A 100 -7.26 -46.86 7.57
N THR A 101 -6.49 -47.30 8.57
CA THR A 101 -5.75 -46.36 9.42
C THR A 101 -4.34 -46.20 8.88
N LEU A 102 -3.86 -44.97 8.78
CA LEU A 102 -2.48 -44.65 8.47
C LEU A 102 -1.82 -44.07 9.72
N GLU A 103 -0.76 -44.73 10.17
CA GLU A 103 0.06 -44.28 11.30
C GLU A 103 1.40 -43.76 10.79
N GLY A 104 1.85 -42.64 11.33
CA GLY A 104 3.20 -42.11 11.11
C GLY A 104 4.03 -42.24 12.38
N PHE A 105 5.28 -42.68 12.25
CA PHE A 105 6.22 -42.83 13.36
C PHE A 105 7.53 -42.11 13.07
N ASP A 106 8.20 -41.65 14.14
CA ASP A 106 9.50 -40.98 14.10
C ASP A 106 9.55 -39.77 13.13
N LEU A 107 8.41 -39.10 12.95
CA LEU A 107 8.32 -37.86 12.18
C LEU A 107 8.70 -36.66 13.03
N GLU A 108 8.80 -35.48 12.42
CA GLU A 108 9.10 -34.28 13.20
C GLU A 108 7.96 -33.93 14.18
N PRO A 109 8.26 -33.70 15.47
CA PRO A 109 7.26 -33.38 16.49
C PRO A 109 6.50 -32.07 16.25
N ASN A 110 5.21 -32.05 16.59
CA ASN A 110 4.31 -30.88 16.46
C ASN A 110 4.33 -30.23 15.06
N SER A 111 4.51 -31.03 14.02
CA SER A 111 4.54 -30.57 12.63
C SER A 111 3.18 -30.76 11.96
N GLU A 112 2.86 -29.90 10.98
CA GLU A 112 1.68 -30.11 10.16
C GLU A 112 1.94 -31.26 9.18
N VAL A 113 1.00 -32.20 9.13
CA VAL A 113 1.06 -33.39 8.30
C VAL A 113 -0.02 -33.29 7.23
N ILE A 114 0.39 -33.32 5.97
CA ILE A 114 -0.52 -33.31 4.82
C ILE A 114 -0.43 -34.66 4.13
N ILE A 115 -1.50 -35.44 4.21
CA ILE A 115 -1.60 -36.74 3.55
C ILE A 115 -2.20 -36.50 2.16
N ARG A 116 -1.49 -36.92 1.12
CA ARG A 116 -1.89 -36.84 -0.29
C ARG A 116 -1.90 -38.22 -0.93
N TRP A 117 -2.79 -38.37 -1.90
CA TRP A 117 -2.69 -39.41 -2.91
C TRP A 117 -1.89 -38.86 -4.06
N ASN A 118 -0.77 -39.49 -4.40
CA ASN A 118 -0.11 -39.31 -5.69
C ASN A 118 -0.67 -40.37 -6.66
N LEU A 119 -1.46 -39.90 -7.62
CA LEU A 119 -2.14 -40.75 -8.59
C LEU A 119 -1.15 -41.25 -9.66
N PRO A 120 -1.44 -42.36 -10.38
CA PRO A 120 -0.55 -42.90 -11.41
C PRO A 120 -0.29 -41.99 -12.63
N ASP A 121 -0.90 -40.81 -12.64
CA ASP A 121 -0.90 -39.78 -13.70
C ASP A 121 -0.23 -38.48 -13.18
N ASP A 122 0.64 -38.60 -12.16
CA ASP A 122 1.40 -37.54 -11.47
C ASP A 122 0.56 -36.38 -10.92
N ARG A 123 -0.74 -36.63 -10.68
CA ARG A 123 -1.63 -35.68 -10.00
C ARG A 123 -1.64 -35.99 -8.53
N THR A 124 -1.50 -34.97 -7.69
CA THR A 124 -1.66 -35.13 -6.24
C THR A 124 -3.05 -34.68 -5.80
N MET A 125 -3.62 -35.39 -4.82
CA MET A 125 -4.86 -35.00 -4.17
C MET A 125 -4.70 -35.05 -2.66
N THR A 126 -4.98 -33.94 -1.98
CA THR A 126 -4.99 -33.93 -0.52
C THR A 126 -6.12 -34.79 0.01
N ALA A 127 -5.77 -35.82 0.77
CA ALA A 127 -6.72 -36.67 1.48
C ALA A 127 -7.13 -36.02 2.80
N ILE A 128 -6.15 -35.73 3.67
CA ILE A 128 -6.37 -35.29 5.06
C ILE A 128 -5.23 -34.35 5.48
N ARG A 129 -5.54 -33.37 6.33
CA ARG A 129 -4.55 -32.59 7.09
C ARG A 129 -4.65 -32.93 8.56
N THR A 130 -3.53 -33.24 9.19
CA THR A 130 -3.43 -33.55 10.62
C THR A 130 -2.14 -32.95 11.19
N GLN A 131 -1.82 -33.22 12.45
CA GLN A 131 -0.58 -32.79 13.08
C GLN A 131 0.05 -33.96 13.83
N THR A 132 1.38 -33.99 13.89
CA THR A 132 2.09 -34.93 14.76
C THR A 132 2.03 -34.48 16.21
N ASP A 133 2.10 -35.44 17.12
CA ASP A 133 2.23 -35.17 18.55
C ASP A 133 3.68 -34.78 18.94
N ALA A 134 3.92 -34.61 20.24
CA ALA A 134 5.24 -34.26 20.78
C ALA A 134 6.31 -35.35 20.55
N ASN A 135 5.93 -36.57 20.19
CA ASN A 135 6.83 -37.69 19.90
C ASN A 135 6.99 -37.92 18.39
N GLY A 136 6.36 -37.10 17.53
CA GLY A 136 6.42 -37.32 16.08
C GLY A 136 5.48 -38.42 15.58
N TYR A 137 4.46 -38.77 16.36
CA TYR A 137 3.46 -39.76 15.98
C TYR A 137 2.17 -39.09 15.50
N PHE A 138 1.53 -39.66 14.47
CA PHE A 138 0.15 -39.33 14.10
C PHE A 138 -0.62 -40.58 13.73
N THR A 139 -1.94 -40.51 13.84
CA THR A 139 -2.87 -41.53 13.36
C THR A 139 -4.03 -40.86 12.63
N SER A 140 -4.43 -41.38 11.47
CA SER A 140 -5.53 -40.84 10.69
C SER A 140 -6.23 -41.92 9.87
N GLU A 141 -7.55 -41.86 9.81
CA GLU A 141 -8.37 -42.77 8.99
C GLU A 141 -8.45 -42.26 7.55
N VAL A 142 -7.86 -42.99 6.60
CA VAL A 142 -7.84 -42.65 5.18
C VAL A 142 -8.83 -43.55 4.42
N GLU A 143 -9.53 -42.98 3.45
CA GLU A 143 -10.42 -43.73 2.55
C GLU A 143 -9.75 -43.95 1.19
N ALA A 144 -9.75 -45.20 0.73
CA ALA A 144 -9.27 -45.60 -0.59
C ALA A 144 -10.24 -45.11 -1.67
N ARG A 145 -9.97 -43.94 -2.25
CA ARG A 145 -10.88 -43.34 -3.24
C ARG A 145 -10.72 -44.03 -4.61
N PRO A 146 -11.81 -44.30 -5.35
CA PRO A 146 -11.75 -44.94 -6.68
C PRO A 146 -10.85 -44.22 -7.69
N ILE A 147 -10.70 -42.90 -7.56
CA ILE A 147 -9.83 -42.11 -8.43
C ILE A 147 -8.34 -42.40 -8.24
N ALA A 148 -7.96 -42.97 -7.08
CA ALA A 148 -6.62 -43.47 -6.77
C ALA A 148 -6.45 -44.96 -7.12
N ALA A 149 -7.32 -45.54 -7.97
CA ALA A 149 -7.14 -46.89 -8.44
C ALA A 149 -5.86 -47.02 -9.31
N THR A 150 -5.17 -48.14 -9.15
CA THR A 150 -4.02 -48.58 -9.95
C THR A 150 -4.38 -48.51 -11.44
N LYS A 151 -3.51 -47.90 -12.25
CA LYS A 151 -3.63 -47.86 -13.71
C LYS A 151 -2.39 -48.41 -14.36
N ASP A 152 -2.57 -49.28 -15.36
CA ASP A 152 -1.47 -49.86 -16.15
C ASP A 152 -0.38 -50.53 -15.30
N GLY A 153 -0.77 -51.16 -14.19
CA GLY A 153 0.14 -51.83 -13.26
C GLY A 153 0.95 -50.89 -12.35
N LYS A 154 0.72 -49.57 -12.41
CA LYS A 154 1.31 -48.58 -11.50
C LYS A 154 0.35 -48.30 -10.33
N PRO A 155 0.72 -48.64 -9.08
CA PRO A 155 -0.09 -48.32 -7.91
C PRO A 155 -0.13 -46.81 -7.67
N SER A 156 -1.16 -46.33 -6.98
CA SER A 156 -1.13 -44.99 -6.41
C SER A 156 -0.22 -44.98 -5.19
N GLN A 157 0.40 -43.84 -4.92
CA GLN A 157 1.24 -43.65 -3.74
C GLN A 157 0.51 -42.81 -2.70
N LEU A 158 0.68 -43.17 -1.43
CA LEU A 158 0.36 -42.29 -0.31
C LEU A 158 1.60 -41.46 -0.01
N GLU A 159 1.48 -40.16 -0.23
CA GLU A 159 2.51 -39.16 0.01
C GLU A 159 2.16 -38.42 1.30
N VAL A 160 3.04 -38.43 2.30
CA VAL A 160 2.87 -37.67 3.53
C VAL A 160 3.95 -36.61 3.59
N ASP A 161 3.51 -35.36 3.49
CA ASP A 161 4.33 -34.19 3.70
C ASP A 161 4.29 -33.76 5.16
N THR A 162 5.44 -33.71 5.79
CA THR A 162 5.63 -33.05 7.09
C THR A 162 6.21 -31.67 6.84
N ASN A 163 5.44 -30.63 7.18
CA ASN A 163 5.86 -29.24 7.03
C ASN A 163 6.43 -28.75 8.36
N THR A 164 7.75 -28.55 8.39
CA THR A 164 8.45 -28.15 9.61
C THR A 164 9.05 -26.75 9.45
N PRO A 165 8.81 -25.83 10.39
CA PRO A 165 9.42 -24.51 10.33
C PRO A 165 10.91 -24.65 10.67
N VAL A 166 11.77 -24.64 9.64
CA VAL A 166 13.22 -24.68 9.79
C VAL A 166 13.84 -23.28 9.72
N GLY A 167 14.92 -23.10 10.47
CA GLY A 167 15.70 -21.86 10.46
C GLY A 167 15.14 -20.72 11.33
N GLY A 168 15.82 -19.57 11.26
CA GLY A 168 15.46 -18.36 11.98
C GLY A 168 14.29 -17.59 11.35
N MET A 169 13.73 -16.61 12.06
CA MET A 169 12.75 -15.69 11.49
C MET A 169 13.36 -14.94 10.30
N LYS A 170 12.69 -14.96 9.15
CA LYS A 170 13.06 -14.19 7.96
C LYS A 170 11.99 -13.13 7.67
N PRO A 171 12.36 -11.99 7.07
CA PRO A 171 11.38 -11.03 6.54
C PRO A 171 10.40 -11.72 5.59
N SER A 172 9.10 -11.51 5.80
CA SER A 172 8.05 -12.02 4.91
C SER A 172 8.23 -11.46 3.50
N GLN A 173 7.67 -12.14 2.50
CA GLN A 173 7.66 -11.59 1.14
C GLN A 173 6.86 -10.29 1.08
N ALA A 174 5.74 -10.22 1.82
CA ALA A 174 4.94 -9.02 1.92
C ALA A 174 5.74 -7.82 2.44
N LEU A 175 6.59 -8.00 3.45
CA LEU A 175 7.43 -6.92 3.95
C LEU A 175 8.42 -6.41 2.89
N LYS A 176 9.03 -7.32 2.12
CA LYS A 176 9.97 -6.93 1.05
C LYS A 176 9.25 -6.14 -0.04
N ASP A 177 8.11 -6.64 -0.50
CA ASP A 177 7.31 -5.97 -1.53
C ASP A 177 6.84 -4.59 -1.05
N VAL A 178 6.43 -4.48 0.23
CA VAL A 178 6.05 -3.21 0.86
C VAL A 178 7.23 -2.25 0.92
N VAL A 179 8.42 -2.70 1.30
CA VAL A 179 9.62 -1.85 1.33
C VAL A 179 9.95 -1.33 -0.08
N ASP A 180 9.96 -2.21 -1.08
CA ASP A 180 10.23 -1.82 -2.48
C ASP A 180 9.17 -0.84 -3.00
N ALA A 181 7.89 -1.10 -2.72
CA ALA A 181 6.79 -0.22 -3.11
C ALA A 181 6.84 1.14 -2.40
N MET A 182 7.25 1.17 -1.12
CA MET A 182 7.48 2.41 -0.38
C MET A 182 8.64 3.22 -0.96
N PHE A 183 9.72 2.57 -1.38
CA PHE A 183 10.81 3.26 -2.07
C PHE A 183 10.34 3.94 -3.35
N VAL A 184 9.55 3.24 -4.17
CA VAL A 184 8.95 3.84 -5.37
C VAL A 184 8.12 5.07 -5.01
N THR A 185 7.28 4.99 -3.99
CA THR A 185 6.44 6.10 -3.51
C THR A 185 7.26 7.32 -3.05
N ILE A 186 8.27 7.12 -2.20
CA ILE A 186 9.10 8.21 -1.65
C ILE A 186 9.94 8.87 -2.74
N PHE A 187 10.61 8.07 -3.58
CA PHE A 187 11.47 8.59 -4.63
C PHE A 187 10.67 9.21 -5.79
N MET A 188 9.49 8.67 -6.11
CA MET A 188 8.56 9.31 -7.04
C MET A 188 8.15 10.69 -6.53
N ALA A 189 7.78 10.80 -5.25
CA ALA A 189 7.42 12.07 -4.63
C ALA A 189 8.60 13.05 -4.62
N LEU A 190 9.81 12.59 -4.30
CA LEU A 190 11.02 13.40 -4.30
C LEU A 190 11.33 13.94 -5.69
N LEU A 191 11.34 13.07 -6.70
CA LEU A 191 11.65 13.43 -8.09
C LEU A 191 10.59 14.41 -8.64
N SER A 192 9.32 14.13 -8.36
CA SER A 192 8.20 14.98 -8.74
C SER A 192 8.33 16.38 -8.14
N THR A 193 8.58 16.46 -6.83
CA THR A 193 8.76 17.74 -6.12
C THR A 193 9.96 18.51 -6.65
N THR A 194 11.05 17.83 -6.94
CA THR A 194 12.27 18.43 -7.48
C THR A 194 12.01 19.05 -8.86
N ILE A 195 11.46 18.29 -9.80
CA ILE A 195 11.15 18.79 -11.15
C ILE A 195 10.10 19.90 -11.08
N ALA A 196 9.08 19.71 -10.25
CA ALA A 196 8.06 20.72 -10.03
C ALA A 196 8.65 22.01 -9.49
N THR A 197 9.62 21.96 -8.58
CA THR A 197 10.32 23.14 -8.06
C THR A 197 11.07 23.88 -9.16
N PHE A 198 11.85 23.17 -9.98
CA PHE A 198 12.61 23.78 -11.07
C PHE A 198 11.73 24.45 -12.13
N VAL A 199 10.53 23.93 -12.36
CA VAL A 199 9.56 24.52 -13.29
C VAL A 199 8.74 25.62 -12.61
N ALA A 200 8.27 25.40 -11.39
CA ALA A 200 7.45 26.33 -10.64
C ALA A 200 8.19 27.62 -10.26
N ALA A 201 9.47 27.53 -9.89
CA ALA A 201 10.28 28.68 -9.51
C ALA A 201 10.30 29.78 -10.59
N PRO A 202 10.71 29.53 -11.85
CA PRO A 202 10.67 30.56 -12.89
C PRO A 202 9.23 30.99 -13.24
N LEU A 203 8.27 30.06 -13.27
CA LEU A 203 6.88 30.40 -13.59
C LEU A 203 6.22 31.30 -12.53
N SER A 204 6.64 31.18 -11.27
CA SER A 204 6.11 31.97 -10.17
C SER A 204 6.39 33.47 -10.30
N PHE A 205 7.53 33.85 -10.91
CA PHE A 205 7.88 35.25 -11.16
C PHE A 205 6.93 35.92 -12.16
N PHE A 206 6.35 35.17 -13.11
CA PHE A 206 5.33 35.67 -14.04
C PHE A 206 3.94 35.77 -13.41
N ALA A 207 3.71 35.05 -12.31
CA ALA A 207 2.46 35.07 -11.56
C ALA A 207 2.49 36.00 -10.33
N ALA A 208 3.59 36.75 -10.14
CA ALA A 208 3.76 37.68 -9.03
C ALA A 208 3.40 39.11 -9.44
N SER A 209 2.39 39.70 -8.78
CA SER A 209 1.85 41.01 -9.18
C SER A 209 2.82 42.18 -9.00
N ASN A 210 3.74 42.12 -8.05
CA ASN A 210 4.76 43.15 -7.83
C ASN A 210 5.81 43.21 -8.96
N ILE A 211 6.06 42.09 -9.64
CA ILE A 211 7.03 42.01 -10.74
C ILE A 211 6.36 42.20 -12.09
N THR A 212 5.32 41.40 -12.39
CA THR A 212 4.80 41.27 -13.77
C THR A 212 3.74 42.31 -14.13
N ARG A 213 3.00 42.90 -13.17
CA ARG A 213 1.83 43.75 -13.45
C ARG A 213 2.15 45.16 -14.00
N LYS A 214 3.30 45.33 -14.65
CA LYS A 214 3.72 46.58 -15.27
C LYS A 214 3.16 46.67 -16.69
N GLY A 215 2.20 47.58 -16.91
CA GLY A 215 1.55 47.80 -18.20
C GLY A 215 0.49 46.74 -18.58
N VAL A 216 -0.12 46.91 -19.76
CA VAL A 216 -1.22 46.04 -20.24
C VAL A 216 -0.72 44.62 -20.53
N ALA A 217 0.40 44.47 -21.23
CA ALA A 217 0.97 43.16 -21.56
C ALA A 217 1.35 42.36 -20.31
N GLY A 218 2.00 43.00 -19.34
CA GLY A 218 2.38 42.38 -18.06
C GLY A 218 1.16 41.97 -17.22
N THR A 219 0.12 42.79 -17.21
CA THR A 219 -1.14 42.46 -16.52
C THR A 219 -1.82 41.22 -17.15
N THR A 220 -1.80 41.09 -18.48
CA THR A 220 -2.32 39.90 -19.16
C THR A 220 -1.52 38.65 -18.80
N ILE A 221 -0.19 38.72 -18.84
CA ILE A 221 0.70 37.60 -18.46
C ILE A 221 0.38 37.15 -17.03
N TYR A 222 0.30 38.09 -16.09
CA TYR A 222 -0.07 37.81 -14.70
C TYR A 222 -1.37 37.00 -14.60
N TYR A 223 -2.45 37.48 -15.23
CA TYR A 223 -3.74 36.78 -15.14
C TYR A 223 -3.73 35.42 -15.82
N VAL A 224 -2.99 35.24 -16.92
CA VAL A 224 -2.85 33.94 -17.59
C VAL A 224 -2.17 32.93 -16.66
N PHE A 225 -1.02 33.26 -16.09
CA PHE A 225 -0.30 32.35 -15.19
C PHE A 225 -1.04 32.12 -13.87
N ARG A 226 -1.64 33.17 -13.29
CA ARG A 226 -2.46 33.05 -12.07
C ARG A 226 -3.67 32.14 -12.29
N SER A 227 -4.33 32.28 -13.44
CA SER A 227 -5.47 31.43 -13.81
C SER A 227 -5.02 30.00 -14.10
N PHE A 228 -3.90 29.80 -14.80
CA PHE A 228 -3.33 28.48 -15.04
C PHE A 228 -3.08 27.72 -13.74
N PHE A 229 -2.41 28.34 -12.76
CA PHE A 229 -2.17 27.70 -11.46
C PHE A 229 -3.46 27.40 -10.70
N ASN A 230 -4.42 28.34 -10.69
CA ASN A 230 -5.70 28.10 -10.02
C ASN A 230 -6.50 26.98 -10.71
N LEU A 231 -6.52 26.92 -12.04
CA LEU A 231 -7.23 25.88 -12.80
C LEU A 231 -6.61 24.51 -12.60
N MET A 232 -5.28 24.40 -12.68
CA MET A 232 -4.59 23.13 -12.46
C MET A 232 -4.76 22.62 -11.03
N ARG A 233 -4.86 23.51 -10.02
CA ARG A 233 -5.16 23.14 -8.63
C ARG A 233 -6.61 22.71 -8.40
N SER A 234 -7.54 23.08 -9.28
CA SER A 234 -8.95 22.64 -9.19
C SER A 234 -9.13 21.18 -9.59
N TYR A 235 -8.19 20.60 -10.33
CA TYR A 235 -8.22 19.18 -10.69
C TYR A 235 -7.59 18.34 -9.58
N ASP A 236 -8.30 17.30 -9.17
CA ASP A 236 -7.81 16.35 -8.16
C ASP A 236 -6.64 15.51 -8.72
N PRO A 237 -5.59 15.23 -7.91
CA PRO A 237 -4.47 14.38 -8.32
C PRO A 237 -4.90 12.99 -8.84
N LEU A 238 -5.98 12.42 -8.30
CA LEU A 238 -6.56 11.15 -8.71
C LEU A 238 -7.03 11.18 -10.17
N LEU A 239 -7.70 12.27 -10.56
CA LEU A 239 -8.17 12.46 -11.92
C LEU A 239 -7.00 12.59 -12.88
N MET A 240 -5.98 13.38 -12.49
CA MET A 240 -4.78 13.56 -13.28
C MET A 240 -4.03 12.23 -13.47
N ALA A 241 -3.93 11.41 -12.42
CA ALA A 241 -3.35 10.07 -12.47
C ALA A 241 -4.09 9.16 -13.45
N SER A 242 -5.42 9.21 -13.44
CA SER A 242 -6.26 8.44 -14.37
C SER A 242 -6.05 8.88 -15.83
N VAL A 243 -5.98 10.20 -16.09
CA VAL A 243 -5.73 10.75 -17.43
C VAL A 243 -4.37 10.29 -17.97
N PHE A 244 -3.30 10.43 -17.18
CA PHE A 244 -1.98 9.96 -17.60
C PHE A 244 -1.91 8.44 -17.71
N GLY A 245 -2.62 7.70 -16.85
CA GLY A 245 -2.73 6.23 -16.93
C GLY A 245 -3.39 5.76 -18.23
N PHE A 246 -4.46 6.42 -18.68
CA PHE A 246 -5.07 6.12 -19.99
C PHE A 246 -4.17 6.50 -21.16
N TRP A 247 -3.34 7.53 -21.02
CA TRP A 247 -2.47 7.98 -22.10
C TRP A 247 -1.19 7.16 -22.24
N LEU A 248 -0.56 6.79 -21.12
CA LEU A 248 0.79 6.21 -21.07
C LEU A 248 0.82 4.77 -20.55
N SER A 249 -0.35 4.17 -20.30
CA SER A 249 -0.54 2.93 -19.53
C SER A 249 -0.28 3.12 -18.04
N PHE A 250 -1.03 2.42 -17.19
CA PHE A 250 -0.89 2.45 -15.74
C PHE A 250 0.50 2.00 -15.27
N GLY A 251 0.99 2.61 -14.18
CA GLY A 251 2.31 2.36 -13.62
C GLY A 251 2.86 3.56 -12.85
N ALA A 252 4.11 3.47 -12.37
CA ALA A 252 4.74 4.54 -11.61
C ALA A 252 4.99 5.82 -12.43
N PHE A 253 5.30 5.68 -13.72
CA PHE A 253 5.60 6.83 -14.59
C PHE A 253 4.42 7.79 -14.83
N PRO A 254 3.20 7.36 -15.19
CA PRO A 254 2.05 8.28 -15.27
C PRO A 254 1.68 8.87 -13.91
N GLY A 255 1.82 8.12 -12.82
CA GLY A 255 1.60 8.61 -11.46
C GLY A 255 2.57 9.74 -11.09
N PHE A 256 3.85 9.57 -11.44
CA PHE A 256 4.89 10.59 -11.33
C PHE A 256 4.54 11.86 -12.12
N LEU A 257 4.09 11.73 -13.37
CA LEU A 257 3.71 12.90 -14.20
C LEU A 257 2.50 13.63 -13.63
N ALA A 258 1.48 12.87 -13.21
CA ALA A 258 0.30 13.42 -12.55
C ALA A 258 0.66 14.23 -11.31
N LEU A 259 1.48 13.65 -10.44
CA LEU A 259 1.95 14.30 -9.23
C LEU A 259 2.77 15.56 -9.56
N THR A 260 3.60 15.51 -10.61
CA THR A 260 4.46 16.64 -11.02
C THR A 260 3.64 17.82 -11.50
N VAL A 261 2.64 17.60 -12.37
CA VAL A 261 1.78 18.68 -12.88
C VAL A 261 1.02 19.37 -11.75
N VAL A 262 0.43 18.60 -10.83
CA VAL A 262 -0.28 19.16 -9.68
C VAL A 262 0.66 19.92 -8.74
N THR A 263 1.87 19.39 -8.53
CA THR A 263 2.87 20.03 -7.67
C THR A 263 3.38 21.33 -8.29
N ILE A 264 3.58 21.41 -9.62
CA ILE A 264 3.96 22.64 -10.32
C ILE A 264 2.94 23.75 -10.06
N ALA A 265 1.64 23.42 -10.17
CA ALA A 265 0.59 24.41 -9.96
C ALA A 265 0.52 24.89 -8.50
N SER A 266 0.72 23.98 -7.54
CA SER A 266 0.69 24.27 -6.11
C SER A 266 1.90 25.10 -5.68
N LEU A 267 3.12 24.66 -5.99
CA LEU A 267 4.35 25.40 -5.70
C LEU A 267 4.42 26.72 -6.46
N GLY A 268 4.04 26.75 -7.74
CA GLY A 268 4.09 27.97 -8.55
C GLY A 268 3.21 29.07 -7.97
N LYS A 269 2.05 28.71 -7.42
CA LYS A 269 1.18 29.62 -6.70
C LYS A 269 1.81 30.11 -5.40
N LEU A 270 2.27 29.21 -4.54
CA LEU A 270 2.86 29.56 -3.25
C LEU A 270 4.13 30.41 -3.39
N PHE A 271 5.00 30.05 -4.32
CA PHE A 271 6.17 30.83 -4.67
C PHE A 271 5.79 32.23 -5.16
N SER A 272 4.73 32.36 -5.98
CA SER A 272 4.28 33.68 -6.44
C SER A 272 3.75 34.55 -5.30
N GLU A 273 3.06 33.95 -4.32
CA GLU A 273 2.56 34.66 -3.14
C GLU A 273 3.69 35.09 -2.21
N ALA A 274 4.72 34.24 -2.02
CA ALA A 274 5.93 34.62 -1.28
C ALA A 274 6.70 35.76 -1.98
N ILE A 275 6.80 35.72 -3.31
CA ILE A 275 7.38 36.83 -4.08
C ILE A 275 6.55 38.12 -3.90
N GLU A 276 5.22 38.02 -3.92
CA GLU A 276 4.32 39.17 -3.68
C GLU A 276 4.48 39.76 -2.26
N GLY A 277 4.93 38.95 -1.29
CA GLY A 277 5.13 39.34 0.11
C GLY A 277 6.47 39.99 0.45
N ILE A 278 7.37 40.19 -0.52
CA ILE A 278 8.70 40.81 -0.31
C ILE A 278 8.54 42.25 0.22
N ASP A 279 9.28 42.60 1.28
CA ASP A 279 9.36 43.96 1.81
C ASP A 279 10.23 44.84 0.89
N SER A 280 9.72 46.02 0.52
CA SER A 280 10.44 46.98 -0.32
C SER A 280 11.53 47.73 0.44
N GLY A 281 11.48 47.78 1.78
CA GLY A 281 12.45 48.50 2.61
C GLY A 281 13.92 48.11 2.35
N PRO A 282 14.30 46.83 2.47
CA PRO A 282 15.67 46.37 2.16
C PRO A 282 16.10 46.66 0.71
N ILE A 283 15.17 46.62 -0.24
CA ILE A 283 15.44 46.87 -1.66
C ILE A 283 15.74 48.36 -1.88
N GLU A 284 14.93 49.25 -1.31
CA GLU A 284 15.13 50.70 -1.37
C GLU A 284 16.43 51.14 -0.68
N ALA A 285 16.76 50.53 0.46
CA ALA A 285 18.00 50.78 1.17
C ALA A 285 19.24 50.42 0.33
N LEU A 286 19.24 49.26 -0.34
CA LEU A 286 20.32 48.85 -1.24
C LEU A 286 20.43 49.76 -2.47
N GLN A 287 19.29 50.15 -3.06
CA GLN A 287 19.28 51.08 -4.19
C GLN A 287 19.83 52.45 -3.80
N ALA A 288 19.55 52.93 -2.58
CA ALA A 288 20.06 54.19 -2.05
C ALA A 288 21.60 54.17 -1.86
N THR A 289 22.22 53.00 -1.64
CA THR A 289 23.68 52.87 -1.58
C THR A 289 24.35 52.76 -2.95
N GLY A 290 23.61 52.88 -4.05
CA GLY A 290 24.13 52.75 -5.41
C GLY A 290 24.27 51.31 -5.92
N SER A 291 23.59 50.35 -5.28
CA SER A 291 23.57 48.94 -5.69
C SER A 291 23.00 48.79 -7.11
N ASN A 292 23.66 47.97 -7.94
CA ASN A 292 23.14 47.63 -9.26
C ASN A 292 21.95 46.63 -9.15
N GLN A 293 21.20 46.43 -10.24
CA GLN A 293 20.00 45.57 -10.20
C GLN A 293 20.30 44.13 -9.77
N LEU A 294 21.44 43.56 -10.17
CA LEU A 294 21.82 42.20 -9.80
C LEU A 294 22.11 42.10 -8.30
N GLN A 295 22.85 43.06 -7.76
CA GLN A 295 23.15 43.16 -6.33
C GLN A 295 21.85 43.33 -5.51
N THR A 296 20.91 44.15 -5.99
CA THR A 296 19.61 44.33 -5.32
C THR A 296 18.77 43.05 -5.32
N VAL A 297 18.81 42.24 -6.40
CA VAL A 297 18.13 40.94 -6.42
C VAL A 297 18.82 39.96 -5.46
N VAL A 298 20.14 39.82 -5.56
CA VAL A 298 20.90 38.82 -4.79
C VAL A 298 20.90 39.12 -3.28
N TYR A 299 20.98 40.39 -2.89
CA TYR A 299 21.08 40.79 -1.47
C TYR A 299 19.78 41.34 -0.88
N GLY A 300 18.83 41.80 -1.72
CA GLY A 300 17.56 42.34 -1.27
C GLY A 300 16.39 41.37 -1.40
N VAL A 301 16.31 40.61 -2.50
CA VAL A 301 15.16 39.75 -2.81
C VAL A 301 15.40 38.29 -2.41
N VAL A 302 16.49 37.69 -2.89
CA VAL A 302 16.80 36.27 -2.68
C VAL A 302 16.78 35.86 -1.21
N PRO A 303 17.36 36.61 -0.26
CA PRO A 303 17.36 36.22 1.15
C PRO A 303 15.95 36.21 1.78
N GLN A 304 15.01 37.00 1.24
CA GLN A 304 13.63 37.04 1.74
C GLN A 304 12.81 35.85 1.24
N ILE A 305 13.00 35.42 -0.02
CA ILE A 305 12.16 34.36 -0.62
C ILE A 305 12.69 32.94 -0.41
N VAL A 306 14.01 32.76 -0.28
CA VAL A 306 14.62 31.41 -0.19
C VAL A 306 14.13 30.61 1.02
N PRO A 307 14.00 31.19 2.24
CA PRO A 307 13.48 30.45 3.40
C PRO A 307 12.07 29.92 3.18
N ASP A 308 11.19 30.74 2.59
CA ASP A 308 9.81 30.34 2.25
C ASP A 308 9.80 29.26 1.17
N PHE A 309 10.62 29.40 0.13
CA PHE A 309 10.71 28.43 -0.95
C PHE A 309 11.13 27.07 -0.43
N ILE A 310 12.20 27.01 0.37
CA ILE A 310 12.67 25.76 0.97
C ILE A 310 11.59 25.15 1.86
N SER A 311 10.92 25.98 2.67
CA SER A 311 9.83 25.53 3.54
C SER A 311 8.68 24.90 2.75
N PHE A 312 8.29 25.51 1.63
CA PHE A 312 7.24 24.97 0.75
C PHE A 312 7.68 23.70 0.02
N ILE A 313 8.94 23.60 -0.41
CA ILE A 313 9.49 22.41 -1.07
C ILE A 313 9.45 21.21 -0.13
N ILE A 314 9.95 21.38 1.11
CA ILE A 314 9.95 20.32 2.13
C ILE A 314 8.52 19.89 2.46
N TYR A 315 7.62 20.86 2.65
CA TYR A 315 6.21 20.59 2.93
C TYR A 315 5.51 19.85 1.78
N HIS A 316 5.78 20.23 0.52
CA HIS A 316 5.21 19.56 -0.64
C HIS A 316 5.77 18.17 -0.84
N TRP A 317 7.03 17.93 -0.47
CA TRP A 317 7.56 16.57 -0.54
C TRP A 317 6.81 15.61 0.39
N ASP A 318 6.54 16.00 1.63
CA ASP A 318 5.69 15.21 2.56
C ASP A 318 4.27 15.01 2.02
N ILE A 319 3.61 16.09 1.56
CA ILE A 319 2.29 16.00 0.94
C ILE A 319 2.30 15.05 -0.25
N ASN A 320 3.33 15.11 -1.10
CA ASN A 320 3.42 14.30 -2.30
C ASN A 320 3.61 12.82 -1.97
N VAL A 321 4.32 12.47 -0.90
CA VAL A 321 4.37 11.09 -0.40
C VAL A 321 2.97 10.63 0.01
N ARG A 322 2.22 11.46 0.74
CA ARG A 322 0.85 11.12 1.14
C ARG A 322 -0.10 10.95 -0.05
N ILE A 323 -0.13 11.92 -0.97
CA ILE A 323 -0.99 11.89 -2.16
C ILE A 323 -0.62 10.74 -3.10
N SER A 324 0.67 10.38 -3.19
CA SER A 324 1.10 9.27 -4.03
C SER A 324 0.53 7.91 -3.62
N THR A 325 0.11 7.73 -2.36
CA THR A 325 -0.63 6.52 -1.95
C THR A 325 -2.00 6.43 -2.62
N ILE A 326 -2.70 7.55 -2.76
CA ILE A 326 -4.00 7.64 -3.43
C ILE A 326 -3.85 7.50 -4.95
N ILE A 327 -2.84 8.17 -5.52
CA ILE A 327 -2.48 8.03 -6.95
C ILE A 327 -2.12 6.57 -7.27
N GLY A 328 -1.34 5.92 -6.41
CA GLY A 328 -0.98 4.52 -6.56
C GLY A 328 -2.19 3.60 -6.55
N PHE A 329 -3.17 3.88 -5.69
CA PHE A 329 -4.40 3.09 -5.56
C PHE A 329 -5.20 3.00 -6.88
N VAL A 330 -5.17 4.06 -7.70
CA VAL A 330 -5.80 4.07 -9.04
C VAL A 330 -4.87 3.63 -10.17
N GLY A 331 -3.74 3.00 -9.85
CA GLY A 331 -2.80 2.48 -10.85
C GLY A 331 -1.61 3.41 -11.14
N GLY A 332 -1.34 4.40 -10.29
CA GLY A 332 -0.14 5.25 -10.38
C GLY A 332 1.13 4.65 -9.78
N GLY A 333 1.15 3.34 -9.48
CA GLY A 333 2.30 2.60 -8.96
C GLY A 333 2.62 2.82 -7.47
N GLY A 334 3.73 2.23 -7.01
CA GLY A 334 4.19 2.33 -5.61
C GLY A 334 3.29 1.62 -4.60
N ILE A 335 3.36 2.04 -3.33
CA ILE A 335 2.65 1.37 -2.22
C ILE A 335 1.13 1.38 -2.38
N GLY A 336 0.58 2.43 -2.99
CA GLY A 336 -0.86 2.52 -3.22
C GLY A 336 -1.38 1.43 -4.15
N PHE A 337 -0.59 1.08 -5.17
CA PHE A 337 -0.92 0.02 -6.11
C PHE A 337 -0.82 -1.36 -5.45
N TYR A 338 0.25 -1.60 -4.68
CA TYR A 338 0.37 -2.82 -3.88
C TYR A 338 -0.81 -3.00 -2.92
N LEU A 339 -1.19 -1.92 -2.22
CA LEU A 339 -2.32 -1.94 -1.30
C LEU A 339 -3.64 -2.28 -2.01
N SER A 340 -3.92 -1.67 -3.17
CA SER A 340 -5.14 -1.98 -3.92
C SER A 340 -5.15 -3.41 -4.44
N GLU A 341 -4.00 -3.93 -4.89
CA GLU A 341 -3.86 -5.33 -5.31
C GLU A 341 -4.16 -6.31 -4.17
N GLN A 342 -3.56 -6.12 -2.98
CA GLN A 342 -3.79 -7.03 -1.85
C GLN A 342 -5.23 -6.97 -1.33
N ILE A 343 -5.84 -5.79 -1.30
CA ILE A 343 -7.26 -5.64 -0.91
C ILE A 343 -8.18 -6.33 -1.91
N ASN A 344 -7.94 -6.13 -3.22
CA ASN A 344 -8.74 -6.77 -4.27
C ASN A 344 -8.51 -8.29 -4.33
N GLY A 345 -7.34 -8.76 -3.90
CA GLY A 345 -7.01 -10.18 -3.75
C GLY A 345 -7.51 -10.82 -2.45
N PHE A 346 -8.22 -10.08 -1.58
CA PHE A 346 -8.66 -10.53 -0.26
C PHE A 346 -7.52 -10.97 0.68
N HIS A 347 -6.30 -10.45 0.49
CA HIS A 347 -5.13 -10.69 1.33
C HIS A 347 -4.97 -9.55 2.35
N TYR A 348 -5.86 -9.52 3.36
CA TYR A 348 -5.93 -8.41 4.31
C TYR A 348 -4.77 -8.36 5.31
N ASP A 349 -4.11 -9.49 5.56
CA ASP A 349 -2.86 -9.61 6.33
C ASP A 349 -1.70 -8.84 5.66
N ARG A 350 -1.52 -9.02 4.35
CA ARG A 350 -0.51 -8.32 3.54
C ARG A 350 -0.87 -6.86 3.33
N ALA A 351 -2.15 -6.56 3.11
CA ALA A 351 -2.64 -5.19 3.05
C ALA A 351 -2.43 -4.45 4.38
N GLY A 352 -2.57 -5.15 5.52
CA GLY A 352 -2.24 -4.66 6.85
C GLY A 352 -0.77 -4.24 6.96
N THR A 353 0.16 -5.06 6.45
CA THR A 353 1.59 -4.70 6.40
C THR A 353 1.83 -3.39 5.65
N ALA A 354 1.18 -3.20 4.50
CA ALA A 354 1.29 -1.96 3.72
C ALA A 354 0.73 -0.74 4.47
N ILE A 355 -0.44 -0.87 5.12
CA ILE A 355 -1.06 0.23 5.89
C ILE A 355 -0.16 0.66 7.04
N TRP A 356 0.36 -0.30 7.82
CA TRP A 356 1.27 0.00 8.92
C TRP A 356 2.55 0.68 8.44
N ALA A 357 3.13 0.21 7.32
CA ALA A 357 4.29 0.84 6.71
C ALA A 357 4.01 2.28 6.27
N ILE A 358 2.87 2.55 5.61
CA ILE A 358 2.45 3.91 5.21
C ILE A 358 2.35 4.81 6.45
N VAL A 359 1.68 4.36 7.52
CA VAL A 359 1.51 5.15 8.74
C VAL A 359 2.87 5.49 9.37
N ILE A 360 3.74 4.50 9.53
CA ILE A 360 5.07 4.68 10.12
C ILE A 360 5.91 5.66 9.30
N VAL A 361 5.96 5.48 7.98
CA VAL A 361 6.78 6.32 7.10
C VAL A 361 6.25 7.73 7.00
N VAL A 362 4.93 7.92 6.80
CA VAL A 362 4.34 9.25 6.73
C VAL A 362 4.50 10.00 8.05
N TRP A 363 4.34 9.31 9.19
CA TRP A 363 4.60 9.91 10.50
C TRP A 363 6.06 10.31 10.69
N ALA A 364 7.00 9.44 10.31
CA ALA A 364 8.43 9.74 10.35
C ALA A 364 8.79 10.93 9.43
N MET A 365 8.22 11.00 8.23
CA MET A 365 8.46 12.08 7.28
C MET A 365 7.91 13.42 7.72
N ASP A 366 6.70 13.46 8.30
CA ASP A 366 6.12 14.69 8.85
C ASP A 366 6.97 15.21 10.01
N PHE A 367 7.41 14.31 10.91
CA PHE A 367 8.31 14.65 12.01
C PHE A 367 9.65 15.23 11.51
N LEU A 368 10.30 14.55 10.55
CA LEU A 368 11.56 15.02 9.95
C LEU A 368 11.38 16.36 9.26
N SER A 369 10.28 16.53 8.52
CA SER A 369 9.98 17.77 7.80
C SER A 369 9.67 18.93 8.75
N ALA A 370 9.03 18.69 9.89
CA ALA A 370 8.82 19.69 10.94
C ALA A 370 10.13 20.14 11.59
N GLU A 371 11.02 19.20 11.93
CA GLU A 371 12.30 19.50 12.57
C GLU A 371 13.25 20.27 11.63
N VAL A 372 13.30 19.90 10.34
CA VAL A 372 14.13 20.62 9.36
C VAL A 372 13.62 22.04 9.14
N ARG A 373 12.30 22.23 9.01
CA ARG A 373 11.71 23.58 8.83
C ARG A 373 12.04 24.49 10.02
N LYS A 374 11.91 24.00 11.26
CA LYS A 374 12.20 24.75 12.49
C LYS A 374 13.66 25.26 12.57
N ARG A 375 14.60 24.65 11.86
CA ARG A 375 16.01 25.09 11.84
C ARG A 375 16.30 26.11 10.75
N LEU A 376 15.43 26.20 9.74
CA LEU A 376 15.61 27.04 8.56
C LEU A 376 14.80 28.35 8.64
N THR A 377 13.66 28.33 9.33
CA THR A 377 12.86 29.53 9.71
C THR A 377 13.05 29.85 11.17
#